data_AF-A0A2V2GHM1-F1
#
_entry.id   AF-A0A2V2GHM1-F1
#
_cell.length_a   1.000
_cell.length_b   1.000
_cell.length_c   1.000
_cell.angle_alpha   90.00
_cell.angle_beta   90.00
_cell.angle_gamma   90.00
#
_symmetry.space_group_name_H-M   'P 1'
#
loop_
_entity.id
_entity.type
_entity.pdbx_description
1 polymer ?
#
loop_
_entity_poly.entity_id
_entity_poly.type
_entity_poly.pdbx_seq_one_letter_code
_entity_poly.pdbx_strand_id
1 'polypeptide(L)'
;MINQDYEYVKNRWRQWWKRENEDRPLVSVVAPKNKKRFPEKYENDIVGRWTDIEYVVERETFYYENTYYGGESFPMFNPNLGPDIYGAILGDCDIEFAEFTSWSKHLEKPELENCPPFVLDENNRWWKKIKEMTEYAAEKAEGRFLVGVTDLHTGLDAITSLYGPETVCTAMYDCPEKLKELLVSSEKVADRVFAELFKITRKHQEGSMNWSQIWDPDGNYYITSCDFACLISEGAFAEYIEPTTKKEVEMLDKSVFHLDGVGALRHLDTLLSMEKLGGVQWVYGEGQPTARAWKDVLQKIQRAGKNLQVNVMPDEIEEVCSFVKPEGAHFCIWTPDEDTAKSVLKRVEKCYLKGIVNVGL
;
A
#
# COMPACT_ATOMS: atom_id res chain seq x y z
N MET A 1 -8.80 16.83 8.32
CA MET A 1 -9.25 16.12 7.10
C MET A 1 -10.57 16.73 6.66
N ILE A 2 -10.76 17.06 5.38
CA ILE A 2 -12.00 17.70 4.91
C ILE A 2 -13.20 16.77 5.04
N ASN A 3 -14.33 17.31 5.51
CA ASN A 3 -15.62 16.62 5.59
C ASN A 3 -15.62 15.29 6.36
N GLN A 4 -14.69 15.08 7.30
CA GLN A 4 -14.60 13.89 8.15
C GLN A 4 -14.57 14.27 9.63
N ASP A 5 -15.11 13.41 10.48
CA ASP A 5 -14.90 13.50 11.92
C ASP A 5 -13.52 12.92 12.26
N TYR A 6 -12.53 13.81 12.37
CA TYR A 6 -11.12 13.45 12.54
C TYR A 6 -10.89 12.55 13.76
N GLU A 7 -11.45 12.91 14.92
CA GLU A 7 -11.23 12.16 16.15
C GLU A 7 -11.94 10.81 16.13
N TYR A 8 -13.14 10.73 15.54
CA TYR A 8 -13.82 9.45 15.33
C TYR A 8 -12.98 8.52 14.44
N VAL A 9 -12.58 8.98 13.25
CA VAL A 9 -11.79 8.19 12.28
C VAL A 9 -10.48 7.74 12.90
N LYS A 10 -9.77 8.65 13.57
CA LYS A 10 -8.52 8.37 14.29
C LYS A 10 -8.69 7.25 15.31
N ASN A 11 -9.73 7.32 16.13
CA ASN A 11 -9.99 6.31 17.15
C ASN A 11 -10.39 4.95 16.55
N ARG A 12 -11.12 4.92 15.43
CA ARG A 12 -11.42 3.67 14.72
C ARG A 12 -10.18 3.01 14.13
N TRP A 13 -9.25 3.78 13.56
CA TRP A 13 -7.98 3.25 13.09
C TRP A 13 -7.12 2.67 14.21
N ARG A 14 -7.09 3.31 15.39
CA ARG A 14 -6.45 2.74 16.59
C ARG A 14 -7.05 1.40 17.01
N GLN A 15 -8.39 1.31 17.01
CA GLN A 15 -9.09 0.07 17.34
C GLN A 15 -8.77 -1.03 16.33
N TRP A 16 -8.76 -0.72 15.03
CA TRP A 16 -8.41 -1.68 13.99
C TRP A 16 -6.99 -2.24 14.18
N TRP A 17 -6.01 -1.37 14.44
CA TRP A 17 -4.64 -1.82 14.73
C TRP A 17 -4.51 -2.73 15.95
N LYS A 18 -5.37 -2.53 16.95
CA LYS A 18 -5.42 -3.37 18.16
C LYS A 18 -6.38 -4.55 18.04
N ARG A 19 -7.12 -4.66 16.93
CA ARG A 19 -8.19 -5.64 16.72
C ARG A 19 -9.34 -5.51 17.72
N GLU A 20 -9.59 -4.30 18.21
CA GLU A 20 -10.62 -3.95 19.20
C GLU A 20 -11.91 -3.41 18.55
N ASN A 21 -12.03 -3.47 17.22
CA ASN A 21 -13.21 -3.03 16.49
C ASN A 21 -14.29 -4.14 16.41
N GLU A 22 -14.74 -4.62 17.57
CA GLU A 22 -15.64 -5.78 17.71
C GLU A 22 -17.08 -5.51 17.22
N ASP A 23 -17.47 -4.24 17.10
CA ASP A 23 -18.81 -3.82 16.70
C ASP A 23 -19.08 -4.05 15.20
N ARG A 24 -18.08 -3.80 14.36
CA ARG A 24 -18.07 -4.05 12.91
C ARG A 24 -16.65 -3.88 12.34
N PRO A 25 -16.35 -4.42 11.15
CA PRO A 25 -15.15 -4.07 10.40
C PRO A 25 -14.99 -2.56 10.27
N LEU A 26 -13.75 -2.12 10.13
CA LEU A 26 -13.46 -0.80 9.57
C LEU A 26 -13.94 -0.80 8.12
N VAL A 27 -14.64 0.25 7.69
CA VAL A 27 -15.18 0.35 6.33
C VAL A 27 -14.72 1.66 5.72
N SER A 28 -13.89 1.58 4.70
CA SER A 28 -13.59 2.74 3.86
C SER A 28 -14.41 2.66 2.59
N VAL A 29 -15.48 3.45 2.52
CA VAL A 29 -16.28 3.59 1.29
C VAL A 29 -16.03 4.93 0.63
N VAL A 30 -15.76 4.92 -0.67
CA VAL A 30 -15.61 6.14 -1.48
C VAL A 30 -16.65 6.17 -2.60
N ALA A 31 -17.12 7.37 -2.93
CA ALA A 31 -18.04 7.59 -4.04
C ALA A 31 -17.86 8.98 -4.66
N PRO A 32 -18.09 9.18 -5.97
CA PRO A 32 -18.10 10.51 -6.54
C PRO A 32 -19.36 11.28 -6.10
N LYS A 33 -19.23 12.54 -5.67
CA LYS A 33 -20.38 13.40 -5.28
C LYS A 33 -21.18 13.92 -6.46
N ASN A 34 -20.49 14.31 -7.53
CA ASN A 34 -21.08 15.06 -8.64
C ASN A 34 -20.48 14.67 -10.00
N LYS A 35 -19.63 13.63 -10.05
CA LYS A 35 -18.93 13.11 -11.24
C LYS A 35 -18.24 14.21 -12.06
N LYS A 36 -17.84 15.31 -11.41
CA LYS A 36 -17.06 16.36 -12.05
C LYS A 36 -15.68 15.82 -12.42
N ARG A 37 -15.15 16.32 -13.53
CA ARG A 37 -13.80 16.00 -14.01
C ARG A 37 -12.92 17.22 -13.89
N PHE A 38 -11.67 16.99 -13.49
CA PHE A 38 -10.67 18.04 -13.48
C PHE A 38 -10.34 18.43 -14.93
N PRO A 39 -10.20 19.72 -15.27
CA PRO A 39 -9.72 20.13 -16.58
C PRO A 39 -8.24 19.76 -16.72
N GLU A 40 -7.92 18.76 -17.55
CA GLU A 40 -6.55 18.28 -17.73
C GLU A 40 -5.66 19.34 -18.42
N LYS A 41 -4.52 19.69 -17.79
CA LYS A 41 -3.50 20.61 -18.35
C LYS A 41 -2.57 19.88 -19.32
N TYR A 42 -2.31 18.60 -19.04
CA TYR A 42 -1.30 17.79 -19.70
C TYR A 42 -1.95 16.71 -20.59
N GLU A 43 -2.62 17.11 -21.68
CA GLU A 43 -3.29 16.15 -22.56
C GLU A 43 -2.29 15.21 -23.26
N ASN A 44 -1.15 15.72 -23.72
CA ASN A 44 -0.16 14.98 -24.54
C ASN A 44 1.24 14.87 -23.92
N ASP A 45 1.44 15.34 -22.68
CA ASP A 45 2.73 15.25 -21.96
C ASP A 45 2.54 14.43 -20.69
N ILE A 46 2.80 13.13 -20.82
CA ILE A 46 2.66 12.18 -19.72
C ILE A 46 3.66 12.52 -18.62
N VAL A 47 4.91 12.84 -18.94
CA VAL A 47 5.94 13.11 -17.92
C VAL A 47 5.55 14.33 -17.08
N GLY A 48 5.10 15.41 -17.71
CA GLY A 48 4.59 16.59 -17.01
C GLY A 48 3.41 16.26 -16.10
N ARG A 49 2.49 15.39 -16.54
CA ARG A 49 1.34 14.93 -15.74
C ARG A 49 1.73 14.22 -14.44
N TRP A 50 2.84 13.50 -14.45
CA TRP A 50 3.35 12.77 -13.27
C TRP A 50 4.25 13.63 -12.40
N THR A 51 5.02 14.56 -12.99
CA THR A 51 6.14 15.23 -12.30
C THR A 51 5.91 16.71 -11.96
N ASP A 52 4.91 17.38 -12.53
CA ASP A 52 4.49 18.72 -12.09
C ASP A 52 3.68 18.59 -10.79
N ILE A 53 4.36 18.72 -9.65
CA ILE A 53 3.72 18.54 -8.34
C ILE A 53 2.61 19.55 -8.07
N GLU A 54 2.74 20.80 -8.55
CA GLU A 54 1.72 21.81 -8.33
C GLU A 54 0.41 21.40 -9.02
N TYR A 55 0.54 20.96 -10.28
CA TYR A 55 -0.57 20.39 -11.04
C TYR A 55 -1.16 19.14 -10.38
N VAL A 56 -0.32 18.19 -9.96
CA VAL A 56 -0.77 16.94 -9.34
C VAL A 56 -1.54 17.23 -8.06
N VAL A 57 -1.02 18.08 -7.17
CA VAL A 57 -1.71 18.46 -5.93
C VAL A 57 -3.02 19.20 -6.22
N GLU A 58 -3.06 20.10 -7.21
CA GLU A 58 -4.29 20.80 -7.61
C GLU A 58 -5.35 19.81 -8.11
N ARG A 59 -4.98 18.91 -9.01
CA ARG A 59 -5.86 17.88 -9.57
C ARG A 59 -6.40 16.95 -8.49
N GLU A 60 -5.50 16.44 -7.66
CA GLU A 60 -5.86 15.52 -6.58
C GLU A 60 -6.75 16.20 -5.53
N THR A 61 -6.45 17.44 -5.15
CA THR A 61 -7.30 18.25 -4.26
C THR A 61 -8.71 18.38 -4.82
N PHE A 62 -8.84 18.67 -6.12
CA PHE A 62 -10.14 18.74 -6.77
C PHE A 62 -10.90 17.42 -6.65
N TYR A 63 -10.26 16.27 -6.90
CA TYR A 63 -10.94 14.99 -6.77
C TYR A 63 -11.31 14.68 -5.33
N TYR A 64 -10.49 15.03 -4.35
CA TYR A 64 -10.79 14.83 -2.93
C TYR A 64 -11.99 15.68 -2.48
N GLU A 65 -12.07 16.93 -2.90
CA GLU A 65 -13.22 17.80 -2.59
C GLU A 65 -14.53 17.28 -3.22
N ASN A 66 -14.43 16.62 -4.38
CA ASN A 66 -15.56 16.04 -5.11
C ASN A 66 -15.81 14.56 -4.81
N THR A 67 -15.13 13.98 -3.81
CA THR A 67 -15.34 12.61 -3.32
C THR A 67 -16.11 12.61 -2.00
N TYR A 68 -17.07 11.70 -1.89
CA TYR A 68 -17.70 11.32 -0.63
C TYR A 68 -16.83 10.26 0.03
N TYR A 69 -16.43 10.52 1.27
CA TYR A 69 -15.70 9.60 2.13
C TYR A 69 -16.66 9.13 3.23
N GLY A 70 -17.02 7.86 3.20
CA GLY A 70 -17.93 7.25 4.17
C GLY A 70 -17.23 6.23 5.05
N GLY A 71 -17.84 5.98 6.21
CA GLY A 71 -17.26 5.12 7.26
C GLY A 71 -15.98 5.74 7.81
N GLU A 72 -14.88 5.01 7.70
CA GLU A 72 -13.55 5.40 8.16
C GLU A 72 -12.59 5.70 6.99
N SER A 73 -13.12 5.92 5.78
CA SER A 73 -12.33 6.45 4.66
C SER A 73 -11.94 7.91 4.91
N PHE A 74 -10.81 8.33 4.34
CA PHE A 74 -10.34 9.70 4.48
C PHE A 74 -9.69 10.21 3.18
N PRO A 75 -9.65 11.54 2.98
CA PRO A 75 -8.91 12.15 1.89
C PRO A 75 -7.40 12.00 2.13
N MET A 76 -6.71 11.48 1.13
CA MET A 76 -5.28 11.21 1.19
C MET A 76 -4.59 11.53 -0.13
N PHE A 77 -3.34 11.95 -0.07
CA PHE A 77 -2.47 12.20 -1.21
C PHE A 77 -1.25 11.28 -1.16
N ASN A 78 -0.97 10.58 -2.25
CA ASN A 78 0.27 9.80 -2.40
C ASN A 78 1.22 10.53 -3.37
N PRO A 79 2.41 10.98 -2.93
CA PRO A 79 3.43 11.59 -3.80
C PRO A 79 4.06 10.54 -4.75
N ASN A 80 3.28 10.03 -5.71
CA ASN A 80 3.60 8.81 -6.44
C ASN A 80 4.26 9.07 -7.81
N LEU A 81 5.33 8.33 -8.10
CA LEU A 81 5.90 8.20 -9.44
C LEU A 81 5.86 6.75 -9.98
N GLY A 82 5.12 5.88 -9.28
CA GLY A 82 4.90 4.47 -9.61
C GLY A 82 5.83 3.52 -8.84
N PRO A 83 5.59 2.21 -8.98
CA PRO A 83 6.15 1.19 -8.07
C PRO A 83 7.68 1.08 -8.16
N ASP A 84 8.24 1.28 -9.35
CA ASP A 84 9.67 1.15 -9.63
C ASP A 84 10.53 2.35 -9.18
N ILE A 85 9.92 3.36 -8.55
CA ILE A 85 10.63 4.57 -8.13
C ILE A 85 11.79 4.28 -7.18
N TYR A 86 11.65 3.26 -6.33
CA TYR A 86 12.71 2.87 -5.41
C TYR A 86 13.92 2.26 -6.14
N GLY A 87 13.68 1.40 -7.14
CA GLY A 87 14.74 0.92 -8.04
C GLY A 87 15.46 2.09 -8.74
N ALA A 88 14.70 3.06 -9.24
CA ALA A 88 15.27 4.26 -9.86
C ALA A 88 16.09 5.14 -8.89
N ILE A 89 15.74 5.17 -7.61
CA ILE A 89 16.56 5.81 -6.56
C ILE A 89 17.87 5.05 -6.32
N LEU A 90 17.86 3.72 -6.39
CA LEU A 90 19.05 2.88 -6.19
C LEU A 90 20.04 2.95 -7.35
N GLY A 91 19.54 2.82 -8.58
CA GLY A 91 20.37 2.65 -9.78
C GLY A 91 20.44 3.86 -10.70
N ASP A 92 19.72 4.95 -10.39
CA ASP A 92 19.59 6.15 -11.23
C ASP A 92 19.09 5.84 -12.66
N CYS A 93 18.28 4.80 -12.81
CA CYS A 93 17.68 4.41 -14.07
C CYS A 93 16.52 5.33 -14.45
N ASP A 94 16.19 5.37 -15.75
CA ASP A 94 15.04 6.12 -16.25
C ASP A 94 13.73 5.42 -15.88
N ILE A 95 12.65 6.21 -15.77
CA ILE A 95 11.28 5.71 -15.60
C ILE A 95 10.50 6.04 -16.88
N GLU A 96 9.82 5.05 -17.43
CA GLU A 96 8.81 5.23 -18.47
C GLU A 96 7.45 5.38 -17.81
N PHE A 97 6.80 6.53 -18.05
CA PHE A 97 5.46 6.80 -17.57
C PHE A 97 4.41 6.44 -18.63
N ALA A 98 3.39 5.71 -18.21
CA ALA A 98 2.18 5.46 -18.97
C ALA A 98 0.99 6.21 -18.36
N GLU A 99 -0.22 5.98 -18.89
CA GLU A 99 -1.42 6.70 -18.47
C GLU A 99 -1.78 6.45 -17.00
N PHE A 100 -1.60 5.21 -16.53
CA PHE A 100 -2.02 4.77 -15.18
C PHE A 100 -0.93 4.05 -14.38
N THR A 101 0.26 3.88 -14.94
CA THR A 101 1.38 3.19 -14.28
C THR A 101 2.71 3.69 -14.82
N SER A 102 3.81 3.25 -14.23
CA SER A 102 5.17 3.47 -14.71
C SER A 102 6.03 2.24 -14.46
N TRP A 103 7.12 2.12 -15.21
CA TRP A 103 8.15 1.11 -14.99
C TRP A 103 9.53 1.71 -15.23
N SER A 104 10.53 1.15 -14.58
CA SER A 104 11.92 1.52 -14.78
C SER A 104 12.48 0.89 -16.04
N LYS A 105 13.41 1.59 -16.68
CA LYS A 105 14.27 1.01 -17.71
C LYS A 105 15.36 0.21 -17.01
N HIS A 106 15.46 -1.08 -17.33
CA HIS A 106 16.49 -1.93 -16.76
C HIS A 106 17.89 -1.41 -17.11
N LEU A 107 18.84 -1.60 -16.20
CA LEU A 107 20.25 -1.30 -16.39
C LEU A 107 20.86 -2.26 -17.41
N GLU A 108 21.57 -1.70 -18.39
CA GLU A 108 22.42 -2.51 -19.29
C GLU A 108 23.78 -2.83 -18.65
N LYS A 109 24.30 -1.91 -17.84
CA LYS A 109 25.56 -2.03 -17.10
C LYS A 109 25.51 -1.27 -15.75
N PRO A 110 26.28 -1.70 -14.74
CA PRO A 110 27.01 -2.98 -14.68
C PRO A 110 26.03 -4.18 -14.74
N GLU A 111 26.53 -5.36 -15.11
CA GLU A 111 25.74 -6.59 -14.96
C GLU A 111 25.52 -6.88 -13.47
N LEU A 112 24.42 -7.57 -13.12
CA LEU A 112 24.05 -7.83 -11.72
C LEU A 112 25.20 -8.46 -10.92
N GLU A 113 25.88 -9.46 -11.48
CA GLU A 113 27.03 -10.12 -10.85
C GLU A 113 28.20 -9.17 -10.52
N ASN A 114 28.32 -8.07 -11.26
CA ASN A 114 29.37 -7.07 -11.13
C ASN A 114 28.87 -5.75 -10.51
N CYS A 115 27.61 -5.70 -10.08
CA CYS A 115 27.03 -4.51 -9.48
C CYS A 115 27.69 -4.22 -8.12
N PRO A 116 28.16 -2.99 -7.88
CA PRO A 116 28.62 -2.61 -6.55
C PRO A 116 27.44 -2.53 -5.57
N PRO A 117 27.69 -2.62 -4.25
CA PRO A 117 26.69 -2.33 -3.24
C PRO A 117 26.04 -0.96 -3.46
N PHE A 118 24.73 -0.88 -3.26
CA PHE A 118 24.00 0.37 -3.39
C PHE A 118 24.32 1.33 -2.24
N VAL A 119 24.38 2.61 -2.59
CA VAL A 119 24.51 3.73 -1.65
C VAL A 119 23.57 4.82 -2.13
N LEU A 120 22.80 5.40 -1.21
CA LEU A 120 21.91 6.51 -1.53
C LEU A 120 22.73 7.71 -2.00
N ASP A 121 22.59 8.06 -3.27
CA ASP A 121 23.07 9.32 -3.81
C ASP A 121 22.06 10.43 -3.51
N GLU A 122 22.42 11.37 -2.63
CA GLU A 122 21.59 12.55 -2.33
C GLU A 122 21.35 13.44 -3.55
N ASN A 123 22.14 13.26 -4.62
CA ASN A 123 21.97 13.95 -5.89
C ASN A 123 21.13 13.20 -6.92
N ASN A 124 20.73 11.95 -6.66
CA ASN A 124 19.86 11.18 -7.54
C ASN A 124 18.59 11.99 -7.88
N ARG A 125 18.26 12.06 -9.17
CA ARG A 125 17.19 12.92 -9.68
C ARG A 125 15.82 12.52 -9.14
N TRP A 126 15.57 11.23 -9.02
CA TRP A 126 14.30 10.68 -8.53
C TRP A 126 14.17 10.84 -7.03
N TRP A 127 15.25 10.69 -6.28
CA TRP A 127 15.24 10.96 -4.84
C TRP A 127 14.95 12.42 -4.53
N LYS A 128 15.61 13.35 -5.24
CA LYS A 128 15.30 14.79 -5.14
C LYS A 128 13.85 15.06 -5.50
N LYS A 129 13.34 14.44 -6.57
CA LYS A 129 11.96 14.65 -7.01
C LYS A 129 10.94 14.15 -6.01
N ILE A 130 11.12 12.97 -5.43
CA ILE A 130 10.22 12.42 -4.42
C ILE A 130 10.24 13.28 -3.15
N LYS A 131 11.42 13.76 -2.70
CA LYS A 131 11.50 14.71 -1.58
C LYS A 131 10.73 15.99 -1.89
N GLU A 132 10.99 16.62 -3.03
CA GLU A 132 10.30 17.83 -3.49
C GLU A 132 8.78 17.64 -3.51
N MET A 133 8.31 16.53 -4.09
CA MET A 133 6.89 16.21 -4.19
C MET A 133 6.25 16.01 -2.82
N THR A 134 6.94 15.30 -1.92
CA THR A 134 6.45 15.00 -0.57
C THR A 134 6.41 16.26 0.29
N GLU A 135 7.46 17.09 0.25
CA GLU A 135 7.53 18.36 0.97
C GLU A 135 6.42 19.32 0.52
N TYR A 136 6.29 19.51 -0.79
CA TYR A 136 5.25 20.39 -1.35
C TYR A 136 3.84 19.92 -0.98
N ALA A 137 3.56 18.61 -1.12
CA ALA A 137 2.26 18.07 -0.76
C ALA A 137 1.96 18.21 0.75
N ALA A 138 2.94 17.94 1.61
CA ALA A 138 2.81 18.06 3.06
C ALA A 138 2.52 19.50 3.50
N GLU A 139 3.16 20.49 2.84
CA GLU A 139 2.87 21.90 3.08
C GLU A 139 1.48 22.32 2.60
N LYS A 140 1.06 21.85 1.42
CA LYS A 140 -0.25 22.18 0.82
C LYS A 140 -1.44 21.42 1.40
N ALA A 141 -1.17 20.37 2.18
CA ALA A 141 -2.21 19.60 2.85
C ALA A 141 -3.04 20.51 3.75
N GLU A 142 -2.42 21.39 4.55
CA GLU A 142 -3.10 22.33 5.46
C GLU A 142 -4.21 21.65 6.32
N GLY A 143 -3.98 20.39 6.72
CA GLY A 143 -4.93 19.57 7.45
C GLY A 143 -6.15 19.08 6.64
N ARG A 144 -6.20 19.32 5.33
CA ARG A 144 -7.32 18.92 4.45
C ARG A 144 -7.26 17.44 4.07
N PHE A 145 -6.08 16.90 3.82
CA PHE A 145 -5.83 15.49 3.52
C PHE A 145 -4.56 15.02 4.23
N LEU A 146 -4.38 13.70 4.35
CA LEU A 146 -3.12 13.11 4.82
C LEU A 146 -2.18 12.88 3.64
N VAL A 147 -0.89 13.06 3.83
CA VAL A 147 0.15 12.79 2.83
C VAL A 147 0.85 11.49 3.18
N GLY A 148 0.95 10.61 2.19
CA GLY A 148 1.56 9.31 2.35
C GLY A 148 3.06 9.32 2.10
N VAL A 149 3.73 8.30 2.63
CA VAL A 149 5.01 7.87 2.07
C VAL A 149 4.72 7.26 0.71
N THR A 150 5.50 7.65 -0.31
CA THR A 150 5.34 7.15 -1.69
C THR A 150 5.34 5.63 -1.75
N ASP A 151 4.84 5.07 -2.84
CA ASP A 151 4.92 3.65 -3.14
C ASP A 151 6.39 3.23 -3.36
N LEU A 152 6.91 2.35 -2.51
CA LEU A 152 8.31 1.94 -2.45
C LEU A 152 8.36 0.42 -2.46
N HIS A 153 8.63 -0.14 -3.64
CA HIS A 153 8.86 -1.57 -3.79
C HIS A 153 10.32 -1.88 -3.47
N THR A 154 10.57 -2.23 -2.21
CA THR A 154 11.90 -2.53 -1.67
C THR A 154 12.31 -3.98 -1.94
N GLY A 155 13.40 -4.43 -1.31
CA GLY A 155 13.81 -5.82 -1.36
C GLY A 155 14.08 -6.30 -2.77
N LEU A 156 13.51 -7.46 -3.12
CA LEU A 156 13.77 -8.11 -4.40
C LEU A 156 13.05 -7.44 -5.58
N ASP A 157 11.93 -6.77 -5.33
CA ASP A 157 11.27 -5.96 -6.36
C ASP A 157 12.21 -4.85 -6.83
N ALA A 158 12.89 -4.16 -5.90
CA ALA A 158 13.84 -3.11 -6.23
C ALA A 158 14.95 -3.57 -7.20
N ILE A 159 15.47 -4.79 -6.99
CA ILE A 159 16.49 -5.38 -7.87
C ILE A 159 15.87 -5.84 -9.19
N THR A 160 14.62 -6.31 -9.15
CA THR A 160 13.85 -6.68 -10.34
C THR A 160 13.58 -5.48 -11.23
N SER A 161 13.21 -4.33 -10.67
CA SER A 161 13.08 -3.07 -11.40
C SER A 161 14.39 -2.71 -12.12
N LEU A 162 15.54 -2.95 -11.48
CA LEU A 162 16.84 -2.64 -12.09
C LEU A 162 17.27 -3.60 -13.19
N TYR A 163 17.00 -4.91 -13.07
CA TYR A 163 17.62 -5.92 -13.94
C TYR A 163 16.63 -6.79 -14.72
N GLY A 164 15.34 -6.63 -14.44
CA GLY A 164 14.29 -7.47 -14.97
C GLY A 164 14.18 -8.84 -14.28
N PRO A 165 13.00 -9.46 -14.35
CA PRO A 165 12.72 -10.67 -13.59
C PRO A 165 13.51 -11.90 -14.05
N GLU A 166 13.81 -12.00 -15.35
CA GLU A 166 14.62 -13.10 -15.89
C GLU A 166 16.04 -13.09 -15.31
N THR A 167 16.69 -11.93 -15.29
CA THR A 167 18.04 -11.77 -14.73
C THR A 167 18.06 -12.09 -13.24
N VAL A 168 17.06 -11.63 -12.48
CA VAL A 168 16.97 -11.92 -11.04
C VAL A 168 16.74 -13.41 -10.77
N CYS A 169 15.85 -14.06 -11.53
CA CYS A 169 15.64 -15.50 -11.45
C CYS A 169 16.93 -16.29 -11.72
N THR A 170 17.68 -15.92 -12.76
CA THR A 170 18.97 -16.56 -13.08
C THR A 170 20.02 -16.29 -12.00
N ALA A 171 20.09 -15.07 -11.47
CA ALA A 171 21.03 -14.68 -10.43
C ALA A 171 20.86 -15.44 -9.11
N MET A 172 19.64 -15.89 -8.77
CA MET A 172 19.40 -16.77 -7.62
C MET A 172 20.15 -18.10 -7.71
N TYR A 173 20.52 -18.55 -8.92
CA TYR A 173 21.27 -19.78 -9.16
C TYR A 173 22.74 -19.49 -9.45
N ASP A 174 23.02 -18.54 -10.33
CA ASP A 174 24.36 -18.31 -10.86
C ASP A 174 25.24 -17.48 -9.92
N CYS A 175 24.66 -16.51 -9.22
CA CYS A 175 25.39 -15.61 -8.33
C CYS A 175 24.60 -15.24 -7.04
N PRO A 176 24.13 -16.23 -6.25
CA PRO A 176 23.24 -16.01 -5.10
C PRO A 176 23.85 -15.10 -4.03
N GLU A 177 25.15 -15.21 -3.78
CA GLU A 177 25.84 -14.40 -2.78
C GLU A 177 25.90 -12.92 -3.19
N LYS A 178 26.05 -12.63 -4.48
CA LYS A 178 26.00 -11.26 -4.99
C LYS A 178 24.60 -10.69 -4.86
N LEU A 179 23.56 -11.46 -5.20
CA LEU A 179 22.18 -11.03 -5.04
C LEU A 179 21.87 -10.69 -3.56
N LYS A 180 22.31 -11.53 -2.62
CA LYS A 180 22.17 -11.26 -1.17
C LYS A 180 22.92 -10.01 -0.73
N GLU A 181 24.14 -9.79 -1.23
CA GLU A 181 24.91 -8.58 -0.96
C GLU A 181 24.16 -7.31 -1.43
N LEU A 182 23.59 -7.36 -2.65
CA LEU A 182 22.81 -6.27 -3.21
C LEU A 182 21.54 -6.01 -2.40
N LEU A 183 20.80 -7.03 -2.01
CA LEU A 183 19.63 -6.92 -1.12
C LEU A 183 19.99 -6.21 0.20
N VAL A 184 21.05 -6.66 0.88
CA VAL A 184 21.50 -6.05 2.14
C VAL A 184 21.90 -4.59 1.97
N SER A 185 22.55 -4.24 0.85
CA SER A 185 22.92 -2.85 0.56
C SER A 185 21.70 -1.98 0.22
N SER A 186 20.74 -2.53 -0.52
CA SER A 186 19.45 -1.90 -0.82
C SER A 186 18.68 -1.60 0.45
N GLU A 187 18.55 -2.54 1.38
CA GLU A 187 17.85 -2.30 2.65
C GLU A 187 18.42 -1.14 3.46
N LYS A 188 19.75 -0.94 3.46
CA LYS A 188 20.38 0.21 4.14
C LYS A 188 19.99 1.54 3.50
N VAL A 189 19.72 1.55 2.19
CA VAL A 189 19.18 2.71 1.50
C VAL A 189 17.71 2.91 1.87
N ALA A 190 16.92 1.84 1.93
CA ALA A 190 15.51 1.88 2.35
C ALA A 190 15.38 2.51 3.74
N ASP A 191 16.21 2.10 4.71
CA ASP A 191 16.22 2.65 6.07
C ASP A 191 16.32 4.19 6.06
N ARG A 192 17.19 4.74 5.20
CA ARG A 192 17.38 6.19 5.06
C ARG A 192 16.21 6.86 4.34
N VAL A 193 15.72 6.25 3.27
CA VAL A 193 14.60 6.78 2.48
C VAL A 193 13.34 6.85 3.34
N PHE A 194 12.99 5.78 4.05
CA PHE A 194 11.86 5.76 4.98
C PHE A 194 12.01 6.80 6.08
N ALA A 195 13.18 6.86 6.75
CA ALA A 195 13.40 7.80 7.84
C ALA A 195 13.18 9.26 7.40
N GLU A 196 13.70 9.66 6.24
CA GLU A 196 13.51 11.02 5.73
C GLU A 196 12.07 11.28 5.27
N LEU A 197 11.40 10.34 4.58
CA LEU A 197 10.01 10.54 4.14
C LEU A 197 9.01 10.57 5.31
N PHE A 198 9.20 9.73 6.33
CA PHE A 198 8.40 9.83 7.55
C PHE A 198 8.64 11.16 8.26
N LYS A 199 9.89 11.61 8.36
CA LYS A 199 10.22 12.91 8.96
C LYS A 199 9.56 14.09 8.23
N ILE A 200 9.54 14.08 6.89
CA ILE A 200 8.88 15.11 6.09
C ILE A 200 7.37 15.12 6.37
N THR A 201 6.70 13.98 6.24
CA THR A 201 5.24 13.90 6.41
C THR A 201 4.81 14.19 7.84
N ARG A 202 5.48 13.61 8.85
CA ARG A 202 5.17 13.76 10.28
C ARG A 202 5.37 15.17 10.83
N LYS A 203 6.09 16.04 10.11
CA LYS A 203 6.18 17.48 10.46
C LYS A 203 4.84 18.20 10.29
N HIS A 204 3.97 17.69 9.41
CA HIS A 204 2.72 18.35 9.02
C HIS A 204 1.46 17.58 9.42
N GLN A 205 1.58 16.31 9.84
CA GLN A 205 0.44 15.48 10.22
C GLN A 205 0.75 14.53 11.38
N GLU A 206 -0.30 14.00 12.01
CA GLU A 206 -0.20 12.91 12.96
C GLU A 206 -0.14 11.57 12.25
N GLY A 207 0.77 10.72 12.71
CA GLY A 207 0.88 9.37 12.20
C GLY A 207 1.28 9.31 10.73
N SER A 208 1.06 8.16 10.11
CA SER A 208 1.53 7.88 8.76
C SER A 208 0.59 6.95 8.02
N MET A 209 0.68 7.02 6.70
CA MET A 209 -0.14 6.27 5.77
C MET A 209 0.58 6.16 4.42
N ASN A 210 0.02 5.39 3.51
CA ASN A 210 0.43 5.35 2.10
C ASN A 210 -0.80 5.12 1.22
N TRP A 211 -0.61 4.80 -0.06
CA TRP A 211 -1.69 4.60 -1.03
C TRP A 211 -2.77 3.57 -0.64
N SER A 212 -2.52 2.71 0.36
CA SER A 212 -3.42 1.62 0.74
C SER A 212 -4.69 2.01 1.52
N GLN A 213 -4.96 3.31 1.75
CA GLN A 213 -6.06 3.75 2.64
C GLN A 213 -5.94 3.21 4.08
N ILE A 214 -4.73 2.87 4.55
CA ILE A 214 -4.47 2.50 5.94
C ILE A 214 -3.76 3.63 6.65
N TRP A 215 -4.30 4.05 7.80
CA TRP A 215 -3.70 5.08 8.64
C TRP A 215 -3.27 4.49 9.99
N ASP A 216 -2.02 4.72 10.35
CA ASP A 216 -1.59 4.63 11.74
C ASP A 216 -1.48 6.03 12.32
N PRO A 217 -2.39 6.46 13.21
CA PRO A 217 -2.35 7.80 13.80
C PRO A 217 -1.22 7.99 14.82
N ASP A 218 -0.61 6.91 15.32
CA ASP A 218 0.33 6.96 16.45
C ASP A 218 1.79 6.74 16.03
N GLY A 219 2.02 6.03 14.93
CA GLY A 219 3.34 5.52 14.56
C GLY A 219 3.71 5.69 13.09
N ASN A 220 4.84 5.06 12.75
CA ASN A 220 5.32 4.86 11.39
C ASN A 220 4.83 3.50 10.89
N TYR A 221 3.86 3.58 9.99
CA TYR A 221 3.25 2.47 9.29
C TYR A 221 3.67 2.50 7.82
N TYR A 222 3.87 1.31 7.26
CA TYR A 222 4.00 1.13 5.83
C TYR A 222 3.40 -0.20 5.36
N ILE A 223 2.96 -0.25 4.10
CA ILE A 223 2.59 -1.51 3.44
C ILE A 223 3.84 -2.11 2.79
N THR A 224 4.31 -3.24 3.29
CA THR A 224 5.44 -3.95 2.68
C THR A 224 4.93 -4.78 1.51
N SER A 225 5.73 -4.98 0.47
CA SER A 225 5.34 -5.74 -0.72
C SER A 225 6.52 -6.49 -1.30
N CYS A 226 6.23 -7.52 -2.11
CA CYS A 226 7.18 -8.07 -3.06
C CYS A 226 6.40 -8.85 -4.14
N ASP A 227 6.11 -8.20 -5.26
CA ASP A 227 5.35 -8.77 -6.38
C ASP A 227 6.11 -9.92 -7.03
N PHE A 228 7.45 -9.87 -6.99
CA PHE A 228 8.33 -10.94 -7.46
C PHE A 228 8.06 -12.29 -6.76
N ALA A 229 7.45 -12.28 -5.57
CA ALA A 229 7.05 -13.48 -4.85
C ALA A 229 6.19 -14.43 -5.71
N CYS A 230 5.39 -13.91 -6.64
CA CYS A 230 4.57 -14.73 -7.55
C CYS A 230 5.39 -15.69 -8.42
N LEU A 231 6.64 -15.31 -8.75
CA LEU A 231 7.50 -16.02 -9.69
C LEU A 231 8.32 -17.13 -9.05
N ILE A 232 8.38 -17.19 -7.72
CA ILE A 232 9.32 -18.06 -7.01
C ILE A 232 8.65 -19.08 -6.10
N SER A 233 9.43 -20.10 -5.70
CA SER A 233 9.02 -21.15 -4.77
C SER A 233 9.02 -20.65 -3.32
N GLU A 234 8.34 -21.36 -2.41
CA GLU A 234 8.35 -21.04 -0.97
C GLU A 234 9.78 -21.08 -0.39
N GLY A 235 10.64 -21.96 -0.89
CA GLY A 235 12.05 -22.03 -0.47
C GLY A 235 12.84 -20.78 -0.87
N ALA A 236 12.65 -20.30 -2.11
CA ALA A 236 13.28 -19.07 -2.56
C ALA A 236 12.70 -17.84 -1.84
N PHE A 237 11.40 -17.84 -1.53
CA PHE A 237 10.79 -16.80 -0.69
C PHE A 237 11.44 -16.75 0.69
N ALA A 238 11.59 -17.90 1.36
CA ALA A 238 12.22 -17.99 2.67
C ALA A 238 13.69 -17.54 2.65
N GLU A 239 14.39 -17.73 1.53
CA GLU A 239 15.79 -17.34 1.39
C GLU A 239 15.98 -15.85 1.05
N TYR A 240 15.15 -15.29 0.17
CA TYR A 240 15.40 -13.96 -0.42
C TYR A 240 14.40 -12.87 -0.02
N ILE A 241 13.14 -13.21 0.30
CA ILE A 241 12.09 -12.23 0.60
C ILE A 241 11.77 -12.20 2.09
N GLU A 242 11.72 -13.36 2.76
CA GLU A 242 11.41 -13.43 4.18
C GLU A 242 12.39 -12.62 5.04
N PRO A 243 13.73 -12.68 4.85
CA PRO A 243 14.66 -11.91 5.67
C PRO A 243 14.51 -10.39 5.47
N THR A 244 14.34 -9.95 4.22
CA THR A 244 14.18 -8.52 3.89
C THR A 244 12.86 -7.98 4.46
N THR A 245 11.79 -8.76 4.32
CA THR A 245 10.46 -8.41 4.85
C THR A 245 10.48 -8.32 6.38
N LYS A 246 11.13 -9.27 7.07
CA LYS A 246 11.29 -9.23 8.53
C LYS A 246 12.01 -7.98 9.00
N LYS A 247 13.11 -7.62 8.33
CA LYS A 247 13.86 -6.41 8.67
C LYS A 247 13.05 -5.14 8.46
N GLU A 248 12.32 -5.04 7.34
CA GLU A 248 11.47 -3.88 7.07
C GLU A 248 10.35 -3.76 8.11
N VAL A 249 9.67 -4.87 8.41
CA VAL A 249 8.64 -4.94 9.46
C VAL A 249 9.21 -4.62 10.84
N GLU A 250 10.48 -4.94 11.11
CA GLU A 250 11.13 -4.63 12.39
C GLU A 250 11.41 -3.14 12.60
N MET A 251 11.68 -2.41 11.52
CA MET A 251 11.93 -0.96 11.52
C MET A 251 10.65 -0.14 11.73
N LEU A 252 9.49 -0.68 11.36
CA LEU A 252 8.20 -0.01 11.43
C LEU A 252 7.53 -0.22 12.80
N ASP A 253 6.70 0.73 13.22
CA ASP A 253 5.83 0.56 14.39
C ASP A 253 4.71 -0.43 14.07
N LYS A 254 4.19 -0.36 12.85
CA LYS A 254 3.13 -1.23 12.32
C LYS A 254 3.33 -1.50 10.84
N SER A 255 2.87 -2.65 10.38
CA SER A 255 3.03 -3.06 8.99
C SER A 255 1.89 -3.92 8.51
N VAL A 256 1.65 -3.89 7.20
CA VAL A 256 0.77 -4.81 6.48
C VAL A 256 1.53 -5.30 5.27
N PHE A 257 1.40 -6.58 4.94
CA PHE A 257 1.98 -7.12 3.70
C PHE A 257 0.93 -7.04 2.57
N HIS A 258 1.30 -6.44 1.46
CA HIS A 258 0.56 -6.45 0.20
C HIS A 258 0.71 -7.81 -0.47
N LEU A 259 -0.28 -8.67 -0.32
CA LEU A 259 -0.30 -9.99 -0.94
C LEU A 259 -1.12 -9.93 -2.23
N ASP A 260 -0.43 -9.68 -3.34
CA ASP A 260 -1.04 -9.56 -4.66
C ASP A 260 -0.99 -10.86 -5.47
N GLY A 261 -2.17 -11.27 -5.89
CA GLY A 261 -2.36 -12.33 -6.86
C GLY A 261 -2.29 -13.73 -6.25
N VAL A 262 -2.98 -14.65 -6.93
CA VAL A 262 -3.04 -16.07 -6.56
C VAL A 262 -1.67 -16.75 -6.57
N GLY A 263 -0.71 -16.22 -7.33
CA GLY A 263 0.66 -16.71 -7.39
C GLY A 263 1.38 -16.57 -6.05
N ALA A 264 1.14 -15.47 -5.33
CA ALA A 264 1.79 -15.18 -4.05
C ALA A 264 1.15 -15.93 -2.87
N LEU A 265 -0.09 -16.45 -3.00
CA LEU A 265 -0.80 -17.14 -1.92
C LEU A 265 -0.03 -18.31 -1.29
N ARG A 266 0.86 -18.95 -2.05
CA ARG A 266 1.72 -20.03 -1.53
C ARG A 266 2.57 -19.57 -0.34
N HIS A 267 2.92 -18.29 -0.29
CA HIS A 267 3.78 -17.71 0.76
C HIS A 267 3.00 -17.21 1.98
N LEU A 268 1.66 -17.31 1.96
CA LEU A 268 0.80 -16.76 3.01
C LEU A 268 1.12 -17.35 4.39
N ASP A 269 1.42 -18.65 4.50
CA ASP A 269 1.74 -19.26 5.80
C ASP A 269 3.02 -18.68 6.41
N THR A 270 4.05 -18.47 5.59
CA THR A 270 5.30 -17.83 6.03
C THR A 270 5.03 -16.41 6.53
N LEU A 271 4.27 -15.61 5.77
CA LEU A 271 3.89 -14.26 6.17
C LEU A 271 3.10 -14.24 7.48
N LEU A 272 2.09 -15.10 7.63
CA LEU A 272 1.27 -15.17 8.84
C LEU A 272 2.07 -15.61 10.08
N SER A 273 3.18 -16.31 9.89
CA SER A 273 4.09 -16.71 10.98
C SER A 273 4.97 -15.56 11.51
N MET A 274 5.10 -14.45 10.78
CA MET A 274 5.91 -13.31 11.20
C MET A 274 5.24 -12.56 12.35
N GLU A 275 5.79 -12.63 13.56
CA GLU A 275 5.15 -12.07 14.77
C GLU A 275 4.84 -10.57 14.64
N LYS A 276 5.82 -9.75 14.23
CA LYS A 276 5.67 -8.29 14.08
C LYS A 276 4.81 -7.84 12.89
N LEU A 277 4.50 -8.72 11.92
CA LEU A 277 3.66 -8.34 10.80
C LEU A 277 2.25 -8.06 11.30
N GLY A 278 1.74 -6.84 11.15
CA GLY A 278 0.46 -6.43 11.74
C GLY A 278 -0.75 -6.97 10.98
N GLY A 279 -0.64 -7.12 9.66
CA GLY A 279 -1.74 -7.57 8.82
C GLY A 279 -1.35 -7.99 7.42
N VAL A 280 -2.36 -8.38 6.64
CA VAL A 280 -2.26 -8.71 5.22
C VAL A 280 -3.34 -7.95 4.47
N GLN A 281 -2.97 -7.25 3.40
CA GLN A 281 -3.89 -6.79 2.38
C GLN A 281 -3.98 -7.91 1.34
N TRP A 282 -5.17 -8.48 1.17
CA TRP A 282 -5.40 -9.49 0.14
C TRP A 282 -5.92 -8.84 -1.14
N VAL A 283 -5.12 -8.92 -2.20
CA VAL A 283 -5.50 -8.51 -3.55
C VAL A 283 -5.61 -9.76 -4.41
N TYR A 284 -6.84 -10.06 -4.83
CA TYR A 284 -7.11 -11.30 -5.57
C TYR A 284 -6.49 -11.30 -6.98
N GLY A 285 -6.15 -10.14 -7.54
CA GLY A 285 -5.55 -9.99 -8.87
C GLY A 285 -6.57 -9.83 -9.99
N GLU A 286 -6.12 -9.30 -11.13
CA GLU A 286 -6.98 -9.07 -12.29
C GLU A 286 -7.60 -10.36 -12.83
N GLY A 287 -8.87 -10.30 -13.21
CA GLY A 287 -9.62 -11.44 -13.77
C GLY A 287 -10.03 -12.50 -12.75
N GLN A 288 -9.68 -12.35 -11.47
CA GLN A 288 -10.08 -13.28 -10.42
C GLN A 288 -11.47 -12.94 -9.83
N PRO A 289 -12.16 -13.93 -9.22
CA PRO A 289 -13.41 -13.68 -8.50
C PRO A 289 -13.25 -12.69 -7.34
N THR A 290 -14.37 -12.07 -6.94
CA THR A 290 -14.44 -11.05 -5.87
C THR A 290 -14.28 -11.66 -4.47
N ALA A 291 -14.32 -10.84 -3.41
CA ALA A 291 -13.97 -11.26 -2.05
C ALA A 291 -14.77 -12.47 -1.54
N ARG A 292 -16.03 -12.65 -1.97
CA ARG A 292 -16.87 -13.81 -1.59
C ARG A 292 -16.23 -15.16 -1.90
N ALA A 293 -15.42 -15.25 -2.96
CA ALA A 293 -14.77 -16.49 -3.38
C ALA A 293 -13.55 -16.84 -2.52
N TRP A 294 -13.04 -15.89 -1.73
CA TRP A 294 -11.79 -16.01 -0.99
C TRP A 294 -12.00 -16.25 0.51
N LYS A 295 -13.17 -16.79 0.89
CA LYS A 295 -13.52 -17.08 2.29
C LYS A 295 -12.39 -17.76 3.06
N ASP A 296 -11.78 -18.79 2.49
CA ASP A 296 -10.73 -19.55 3.18
C ASP A 296 -9.46 -18.73 3.42
N VAL A 297 -9.07 -17.86 2.48
CA VAL A 297 -7.94 -16.94 2.60
C VAL A 297 -8.22 -15.89 3.68
N LEU A 298 -9.38 -15.23 3.61
CA LEU A 298 -9.76 -14.18 4.56
C LEU A 298 -9.83 -14.74 5.99
N GLN A 299 -10.46 -15.90 6.17
CA GLN A 299 -10.52 -16.55 7.48
C GLN A 299 -9.16 -17.09 7.96
N LYS A 300 -8.27 -17.50 7.05
CA LYS A 300 -6.91 -17.93 7.39
C LYS A 300 -6.11 -16.76 7.99
N ILE A 301 -6.18 -15.58 7.39
CA ILE A 301 -5.56 -14.36 7.92
C ILE A 301 -6.11 -14.04 9.32
N GLN A 302 -7.44 -14.06 9.49
CA GLN A 302 -8.06 -13.78 10.80
C GLN A 302 -7.69 -14.81 11.88
N ARG A 303 -7.63 -16.11 11.54
CA ARG A 303 -7.23 -17.18 12.47
C ARG A 303 -5.78 -17.04 12.94
N ALA A 304 -4.89 -16.51 12.11
CA ALA A 304 -3.52 -16.19 12.49
C ALA A 304 -3.41 -14.94 13.38
N GLY A 305 -4.53 -14.29 13.67
CA GLY A 305 -4.58 -13.11 14.53
C GLY A 305 -4.06 -11.84 13.88
N LYS A 306 -3.96 -11.83 12.54
CA LYS A 306 -3.49 -10.69 11.74
C LYS A 306 -4.66 -9.81 11.31
N ASN A 307 -4.39 -8.51 11.15
CA ASN A 307 -5.32 -7.61 10.48
C ASN A 307 -5.52 -8.02 9.03
N LEU A 308 -6.71 -7.76 8.50
CA LEU A 308 -7.11 -8.07 7.14
C LEU A 308 -7.61 -6.79 6.48
N GLN A 309 -7.06 -6.45 5.32
CA GLN A 309 -7.68 -5.53 4.39
C GLN A 309 -8.09 -6.26 3.12
N VAL A 310 -9.29 -5.99 2.61
CA VAL A 310 -9.79 -6.59 1.36
C VAL A 310 -10.76 -5.64 0.64
N ASN A 311 -10.70 -5.64 -0.69
CA ASN A 311 -11.68 -4.97 -1.53
C ASN A 311 -12.97 -5.78 -1.59
N VAL A 312 -14.10 -5.18 -1.19
CA VAL A 312 -15.42 -5.83 -1.16
C VAL A 312 -16.39 -5.12 -2.09
N MET A 313 -17.09 -5.89 -2.92
CA MET A 313 -18.10 -5.33 -3.82
C MET A 313 -19.40 -4.97 -3.07
N PRO A 314 -20.11 -3.89 -3.46
CA PRO A 314 -21.37 -3.52 -2.82
C PRO A 314 -22.43 -4.61 -2.78
N ASP A 315 -22.46 -5.52 -3.76
CA ASP A 315 -23.47 -6.57 -3.87
C ASP A 315 -23.14 -7.84 -3.07
N GLU A 316 -21.92 -7.97 -2.54
CA GLU A 316 -21.47 -9.14 -1.78
C GLU A 316 -21.37 -8.93 -0.27
N ILE A 317 -21.75 -7.75 0.21
CA ILE A 317 -21.58 -7.32 1.61
C ILE A 317 -22.11 -8.35 2.61
N GLU A 318 -23.38 -8.77 2.49
CA GLU A 318 -23.98 -9.72 3.44
C GLU A 318 -23.28 -11.08 3.41
N GLU A 319 -22.84 -11.52 2.24
CA GLU A 319 -22.15 -12.80 2.07
C GLU A 319 -20.78 -12.75 2.74
N VAL A 320 -19.98 -11.72 2.49
CA VAL A 320 -18.67 -11.53 3.13
C VAL A 320 -18.81 -11.33 4.64
N CYS A 321 -19.78 -10.53 5.09
CA CYS A 321 -20.04 -10.33 6.51
C CYS A 321 -20.48 -11.62 7.24
N SER A 322 -21.03 -12.60 6.53
CA SER A 322 -21.44 -13.88 7.12
C SER A 322 -20.26 -14.76 7.58
N PHE A 323 -19.06 -14.51 7.05
CA PHE A 323 -17.88 -15.33 7.34
C PHE A 323 -16.64 -14.54 7.78
N VAL A 324 -16.60 -13.23 7.57
CA VAL A 324 -15.55 -12.35 8.10
C VAL A 324 -15.96 -11.79 9.45
N LYS A 325 -15.12 -12.01 10.46
CA LYS A 325 -15.33 -11.40 11.79
C LYS A 325 -14.93 -9.92 11.79
N PRO A 326 -15.49 -9.07 12.67
CA PRO A 326 -15.19 -7.65 12.65
C PRO A 326 -13.75 -7.32 13.08
N GLU A 327 -13.18 -8.05 14.03
CA GLU A 327 -11.90 -7.74 14.68
C GLU A 327 -10.72 -7.76 13.70
N GLY A 328 -10.10 -6.58 13.51
CA GLY A 328 -8.98 -6.40 12.59
C GLY A 328 -9.37 -6.45 11.11
N ALA A 329 -10.66 -6.51 10.75
CA ALA A 329 -11.10 -6.47 9.36
C ALA A 329 -11.27 -5.03 8.87
N HIS A 330 -10.81 -4.77 7.65
CA HIS A 330 -10.98 -3.52 6.91
C HIS A 330 -11.52 -3.81 5.51
N PHE A 331 -12.70 -3.26 5.20
CA PHE A 331 -13.31 -3.34 3.88
C PHE A 331 -13.07 -2.04 3.11
N CYS A 332 -12.44 -2.17 1.94
CA CYS A 332 -12.31 -1.10 0.96
C CYS A 332 -13.41 -1.27 -0.09
N ILE A 333 -14.23 -0.23 -0.27
CA ILE A 333 -15.42 -0.31 -1.12
C ILE A 333 -15.52 0.95 -1.98
N TRP A 334 -15.65 0.76 -3.29
CA TRP A 334 -16.03 1.84 -4.20
C TRP A 334 -17.51 1.73 -4.56
N THR A 335 -18.19 2.87 -4.69
CA THR A 335 -19.59 2.94 -5.11
C THR A 335 -19.80 4.04 -6.16
N PRO A 336 -20.81 3.91 -7.03
CA PRO A 336 -21.04 4.87 -8.11
C PRO A 336 -21.59 6.24 -7.66
N ASP A 337 -22.10 6.33 -6.43
CA ASP A 337 -22.71 7.53 -5.85
C ASP A 337 -22.82 7.44 -4.31
N GLU A 338 -23.03 8.60 -3.68
CA GLU A 338 -23.10 8.77 -2.23
C GLU A 338 -24.28 8.03 -1.58
N ASP A 339 -25.43 7.91 -2.25
CA ASP A 339 -26.59 7.21 -1.70
C ASP A 339 -26.34 5.70 -1.61
N THR A 340 -25.69 5.13 -2.63
CA THR A 340 -25.22 3.75 -2.63
C THR A 340 -24.19 3.53 -1.53
N ALA A 341 -23.24 4.45 -1.35
CA ALA A 341 -22.25 4.39 -0.27
C ALA A 341 -22.91 4.34 1.12
N LYS A 342 -23.87 5.23 1.39
CA LYS A 342 -24.63 5.26 2.65
C LYS A 342 -25.45 3.98 2.86
N SER A 343 -26.01 3.41 1.79
CA SER A 343 -26.74 2.15 1.84
C SER A 343 -25.83 0.97 2.20
N VAL A 344 -24.63 0.92 1.62
CA VAL A 344 -23.59 -0.09 1.94
C VAL A 344 -23.20 -0.02 3.41
N LEU A 345 -22.91 1.17 3.95
CA LEU A 345 -22.55 1.33 5.37
C LEU A 345 -23.64 0.77 6.31
N LYS A 346 -24.90 1.13 6.07
CA LYS A 346 -26.05 0.61 6.84
C LYS A 346 -26.19 -0.91 6.76
N ARG A 347 -25.89 -1.50 5.58
CA ARG A 347 -25.92 -2.96 5.39
C ARG A 347 -24.81 -3.64 6.18
N VAL A 348 -23.60 -3.11 6.19
CA VAL A 348 -22.50 -3.62 7.04
C VAL A 348 -22.89 -3.55 8.51
N GLU A 349 -23.32 -2.39 9.01
CA GLU A 349 -23.77 -2.23 10.40
C GLU A 349 -24.85 -3.26 10.78
N LYS A 350 -25.86 -3.44 9.92
CA LYS A 350 -26.95 -4.41 10.14
C LYS A 350 -26.45 -5.85 10.21
N CYS A 351 -25.40 -6.22 9.48
CA CYS A 351 -24.84 -7.57 9.52
C CYS A 351 -24.24 -7.88 10.90
N TYR A 352 -23.51 -6.93 11.49
CA TYR A 352 -22.82 -7.16 12.77
C TYR A 352 -23.68 -6.83 14.00
N LEU A 353 -24.70 -5.97 13.87
CA LEU A 353 -25.73 -5.79 14.91
C LEU A 353 -26.50 -7.10 15.22
N LYS A 354 -26.71 -7.96 14.22
CA LYS A 354 -27.38 -9.25 14.39
C LYS A 354 -26.50 -10.31 15.08
N GLY A 355 -25.17 -10.14 15.07
CA GLY A 355 -24.22 -11.04 15.71
C GLY A 355 -24.21 -10.95 17.24
N ILE A 356 -24.62 -9.81 17.79
CA ILE A 356 -24.71 -9.57 19.25
C ILE A 356 -25.90 -10.32 19.89
N VAL A 357 -26.86 -10.82 19.09
CA VAL A 357 -28.07 -11.49 19.60
C VAL A 357 -27.97 -13.03 19.62
N ASN A 358 -26.91 -13.64 19.07
CA ASN A 358 -26.76 -15.10 19.01
C ASN A 358 -25.67 -15.69 19.94
N VAL A 359 -25.13 -14.89 20.87
CA VAL A 359 -24.30 -15.40 21.98
C VAL A 359 -25.16 -15.44 23.24
N GLY A 360 -26.15 -16.33 23.25
CA GLY A 360 -27.04 -16.46 24.39
C GLY A 360 -28.29 -17.25 24.07
N LEU A 361 -28.12 -18.54 23.76
CA LEU A 361 -29.07 -19.61 24.08
C LEU A 361 -28.31 -20.94 24.19
#